data_AF-A0A8G0ZZ51-F1
#
_entry.id   AF-A0A8G0ZZ51-F1
#
_cell.length_a   1.000
_cell.length_b   1.000
_cell.length_c   1.000
_cell.angle_alpha   90.00
_cell.angle_beta   90.00
_cell.angle_gamma   90.00
#
_symmetry.space_group_name_H-M   'P 1'
#
loop_
_entity.id
_entity.type
_entity.pdbx_description
1 polymer ?
#
loop_
_entity_poly.entity_id
_entity_poly.type
_entity_poly.pdbx_seq_one_letter_code
_entity_poly.pdbx_strand_id
1 'polypeptide(L)'
;MLRGGQYQHMREEPFTCTLCGKCCMGFGRYITIIKRTGPQEYRCQETITRQEFTARVEAEYLPFFRRPSVQWSRPTACPFLREDSGRYICTIHAYRPEFCREYICSRMRVLKGGEIAGELKGRRTLKTGDKKLQRIWDDEIEPLSLPDFDWETETNRILTGAGYETVWYRQQED
;
A
#
# COMPACT_ATOMS: atom_id res chain seq x y z
N MET A 1 3.07 36.30 -25.23
CA MET A 1 2.95 34.89 -25.65
C MET A 1 3.80 34.04 -24.70
N LEU A 2 3.21 33.60 -23.59
CA LEU A 2 3.87 32.70 -22.66
C LEU A 2 3.65 31.27 -23.15
N ARG A 3 4.76 30.56 -23.37
CA ARG A 3 4.83 29.21 -23.90
C ARG A 3 4.02 28.27 -23.00
N GLY A 4 3.06 27.56 -23.60
CA GLY A 4 2.36 26.46 -22.95
C GLY A 4 3.35 25.43 -22.44
N GLY A 5 3.50 25.35 -21.13
CA GLY A 5 4.23 24.27 -20.48
C GLY A 5 3.50 22.97 -20.77
N GLN A 6 4.17 22.06 -21.46
CA GLN A 6 3.71 20.68 -21.62
C GLN A 6 3.60 20.08 -20.22
N TYR A 7 2.39 19.93 -19.71
CA TYR A 7 2.14 19.07 -18.55
C TYR A 7 2.60 17.67 -18.96
N GLN A 8 3.74 17.22 -18.43
CA GLN A 8 4.19 15.85 -18.63
C GLN A 8 3.07 14.94 -18.15
N HIS A 9 2.56 14.08 -19.03
CA HIS A 9 1.51 13.14 -18.71
C HIS A 9 2.01 12.24 -17.57
N MET A 10 1.45 12.42 -16.38
CA MET A 10 1.79 11.61 -15.22
C MET A 10 1.23 10.20 -15.42
N ARG A 11 2.04 9.17 -15.20
CA ARG A 11 1.56 7.80 -15.30
C ARG A 11 0.79 7.46 -14.03
N GLU A 12 -0.48 7.11 -14.21
CA GLU A 12 -1.39 6.76 -13.11
C GLU A 12 -1.91 5.34 -13.28
N GLU A 13 -2.03 4.61 -12.17
CA GLU A 13 -2.51 3.23 -12.13
C GLU A 13 -3.37 2.97 -10.88
N PRO A 14 -4.27 1.98 -10.90
CA PRO A 14 -4.93 1.51 -9.68
C PRO A 14 -3.90 0.96 -8.68
N PHE A 15 -4.11 1.23 -7.39
CA PHE A 15 -3.22 0.70 -6.35
C PHE A 15 -3.25 -0.84 -6.33
N THR A 16 -2.05 -1.44 -6.35
CA THR A 16 -1.87 -2.88 -6.12
C THR A 16 -1.01 -3.12 -4.88
N CYS A 17 -1.46 -4.02 -4.01
CA CYS A 17 -0.75 -4.39 -2.78
C CYS A 17 0.67 -4.90 -3.07
N THR A 18 1.68 -4.37 -2.35
CA THR A 18 3.09 -4.79 -2.47
C THR A 18 3.52 -5.85 -1.47
N LEU A 19 2.58 -6.40 -0.70
CA LEU A 19 2.87 -7.34 0.39
C LEU A 19 3.80 -6.75 1.47
N CYS A 20 3.79 -5.42 1.66
CA CYS A 20 4.61 -4.74 2.68
C CYS A 20 4.04 -4.85 4.10
N GLY A 21 2.81 -5.35 4.26
CA GLY A 21 2.17 -5.59 5.56
C GLY A 21 1.64 -4.34 6.28
N LYS A 22 1.87 -3.13 5.76
CA LYS A 22 1.53 -1.87 6.45
C LYS A 22 0.06 -1.75 6.86
N CYS A 23 -0.88 -2.07 5.96
CA CYS A 23 -2.30 -2.12 6.31
C CYS A 23 -2.56 -3.19 7.37
N CYS A 24 -2.11 -4.42 7.11
CA CYS A 24 -2.45 -5.56 7.93
C CYS A 24 -1.83 -5.53 9.34
N MET A 25 -0.67 -4.89 9.54
CA MET A 25 0.07 -4.89 10.81
C MET A 25 -0.66 -4.18 11.97
N GLY A 26 -1.56 -3.25 11.66
CA GLY A 26 -2.39 -2.55 12.66
C GLY A 26 -3.85 -2.99 12.69
N PHE A 27 -4.29 -3.70 11.65
CA PHE A 27 -5.71 -3.97 11.41
C PHE A 27 -6.34 -5.02 12.32
N GLY A 28 -5.57 -5.70 13.17
CA GLY A 28 -6.12 -6.56 14.22
C GLY A 28 -6.94 -5.78 15.25
N ARG A 29 -6.80 -4.44 15.31
CA ARG A 29 -7.67 -3.57 16.11
C ARG A 29 -9.05 -3.32 15.49
N TYR A 30 -9.17 -3.52 14.18
CA TYR A 30 -10.40 -3.25 13.44
C TYR A 30 -11.13 -4.54 13.09
N ILE A 31 -10.42 -5.66 12.93
CA ILE A 31 -11.00 -6.94 12.52
C ILE A 31 -10.99 -7.93 13.68
N THR A 32 -12.19 -8.37 14.07
CA THR A 32 -12.38 -9.47 15.02
C THR A 32 -12.98 -10.67 14.30
N ILE A 33 -12.40 -11.87 14.49
CA ILE A 33 -13.04 -13.13 14.09
C ILE A 33 -14.03 -13.51 15.19
N ILE A 34 -15.32 -13.55 14.85
CA ILE A 34 -16.40 -13.95 15.78
C ILE A 34 -16.45 -15.47 15.89
N LYS A 35 -16.55 -16.15 14.75
CA LYS A 35 -16.63 -17.61 14.70
C LYS A 35 -16.20 -18.15 13.34
N ARG A 36 -15.75 -19.40 13.33
CA ARG A 36 -15.56 -20.19 12.12
C ARG A 36 -16.91 -20.78 11.69
N THR A 37 -17.28 -20.60 10.42
CA THR A 37 -18.55 -21.11 9.85
C THR A 37 -18.33 -22.27 8.87
N GLY A 38 -17.09 -22.51 8.44
CA GLY A 38 -16.74 -23.63 7.56
C GLY A 38 -15.24 -23.92 7.54
N PRO A 39 -14.78 -24.86 6.70
CA PRO A 39 -13.37 -25.24 6.63
C PRO A 39 -12.42 -24.06 6.35
N GLN A 40 -12.87 -23.09 5.56
CA GLN A 40 -12.13 -21.89 5.12
C GLN A 40 -12.85 -20.58 5.45
N GLU A 41 -14.02 -20.65 6.10
CA GLU A 41 -14.92 -19.50 6.25
C GLU A 41 -15.04 -19.03 7.69
N TYR A 42 -14.98 -17.71 7.85
CA TYR A 42 -14.94 -17.03 9.14
C TYR A 42 -15.89 -15.84 9.12
N ARG A 43 -16.83 -15.81 10.08
CA ARG A 43 -17.64 -14.64 10.36
C ARG A 43 -16.81 -13.65 11.16
N CYS A 44 -16.70 -12.43 10.66
CA CYS A 44 -15.90 -11.36 11.24
C CYS A 44 -16.75 -10.12 11.48
N GLN A 45 -16.26 -9.23 12.35
CA GLN A 45 -16.84 -7.93 12.61
C GLN A 45 -15.75 -6.85 12.49
N GLU A 46 -16.09 -5.77 11.79
CA GLU A 46 -15.34 -4.51 11.84
C GLU A 46 -15.69 -3.78 13.15
N THR A 47 -14.69 -3.24 13.84
CA THR A 47 -14.83 -2.86 15.26
C THR A 47 -15.45 -1.47 15.46
N ILE A 48 -15.37 -0.57 14.47
CA ILE A 48 -15.90 0.80 14.54
C ILE A 48 -17.40 0.83 14.23
N THR A 49 -17.81 0.38 13.04
CA THR A 49 -19.19 0.39 12.55
C THR A 49 -19.96 -0.84 13.02
N ARG A 50 -19.28 -1.84 13.59
CA ARG A 50 -19.84 -3.15 13.97
C ARG A 50 -20.38 -3.95 12.80
N GLN A 51 -20.07 -3.55 11.57
CA GLN A 51 -20.48 -4.26 10.37
C GLN A 51 -19.83 -5.64 10.31
N GLU A 52 -20.66 -6.65 10.07
CA GLU A 52 -20.20 -8.02 9.92
C GLU A 52 -19.89 -8.35 8.47
N PHE A 53 -18.86 -9.16 8.26
CA PHE A 53 -18.50 -9.66 6.95
C PHE A 53 -18.04 -11.12 7.03
N THR A 54 -18.11 -11.82 5.90
CA THR A 54 -17.60 -13.19 5.78
C THR A 54 -16.26 -13.15 5.09
N ALA A 55 -15.22 -13.61 5.79
CA ALA A 55 -13.90 -13.80 5.24
C ALA A 55 -13.73 -15.27 4.83
N ARG A 56 -13.20 -15.49 3.64
CA ARG A 56 -12.79 -16.83 3.19
C ARG A 56 -11.28 -16.84 2.98
N VAL A 57 -10.62 -17.75 3.70
CA VAL A 57 -9.19 -18.03 3.51
C VAL A 57 -9.03 -18.70 2.15
N GLU A 58 -8.16 -18.14 1.31
CA GLU A 58 -7.87 -18.68 -0.01
C GLU A 58 -7.15 -20.03 0.11
N ALA A 59 -7.50 -20.98 -0.75
CA ALA A 59 -7.14 -22.39 -0.58
C ALA A 59 -5.63 -22.62 -0.48
N GLU A 60 -4.85 -21.89 -1.28
CA GLU A 60 -3.39 -21.92 -1.27
C GLU A 60 -2.79 -21.48 0.08
N TYR A 61 -3.47 -20.60 0.80
CA TYR A 61 -3.00 -20.09 2.09
C TYR A 61 -3.55 -20.85 3.29
N LEU A 62 -4.46 -21.81 3.12
CA LEU A 62 -5.08 -22.52 4.24
C LEU A 62 -4.07 -23.23 5.17
N PRO A 63 -3.03 -23.91 4.67
CA PRO A 63 -2.00 -24.51 5.53
C PRO A 63 -1.25 -23.45 6.36
N PHE A 64 -0.90 -22.32 5.73
CA PHE A 64 -0.21 -21.20 6.38
C PHE A 64 -1.10 -20.48 7.39
N PHE A 65 -2.39 -20.30 7.07
CA PHE A 65 -3.35 -19.65 7.95
C PHE A 65 -3.50 -20.39 9.28
N ARG A 66 -3.41 -21.71 9.31
CA ARG A 66 -3.55 -22.48 10.57
C ARG A 66 -2.43 -22.23 11.57
N ARG A 67 -1.33 -21.62 11.14
CA ARG A 67 -0.21 -21.24 11.99
C ARG A 67 -0.11 -19.72 12.00
N PRO A 68 -0.60 -19.03 13.06
CA PRO A 68 -0.31 -17.61 13.23
C PRO A 68 1.20 -17.39 13.13
N SER A 69 1.63 -16.25 12.62
CA SER A 69 3.06 -15.91 12.56
C SER A 69 3.27 -14.50 13.10
N VAL A 70 2.75 -13.49 12.40
CA VAL A 70 2.91 -12.08 12.79
C VAL A 70 2.25 -11.77 14.13
N GLN A 71 1.16 -12.46 14.47
CA GLN A 71 0.38 -12.19 15.68
C GLN A 71 1.12 -12.57 16.96
N TRP A 72 2.10 -13.49 16.91
CA TRP A 72 2.89 -13.88 18.08
C TRP A 72 3.78 -12.74 18.58
N SER A 73 4.40 -11.99 17.66
CA SER A 73 5.25 -10.84 17.99
C SER A 73 4.48 -9.52 17.98
N ARG A 74 3.34 -9.46 17.27
CA ARG A 74 2.52 -8.27 17.13
C ARG A 74 1.04 -8.61 17.29
N PRO A 75 0.52 -8.62 18.54
CA PRO A 75 -0.88 -8.98 18.83
C PRO A 75 -1.92 -8.13 18.10
N THR A 76 -1.55 -6.93 17.65
CA THR A 76 -2.45 -6.01 16.93
C THR A 76 -2.47 -6.24 15.41
N ALA A 77 -1.74 -7.23 14.91
CA ALA A 77 -1.75 -7.59 13.50
C ALA A 77 -3.09 -8.24 13.12
N CYS A 78 -3.55 -7.99 11.89
CA CYS A 78 -4.75 -8.59 11.33
C CYS A 78 -4.69 -10.11 11.49
N PRO A 79 -5.76 -10.78 11.93
CA PRO A 79 -5.75 -12.23 12.16
C PRO A 79 -5.48 -13.06 10.89
N PHE A 80 -5.73 -12.48 9.72
CA PHE A 80 -5.48 -13.08 8.40
C PHE A 80 -4.11 -12.74 7.81
N LEU A 81 -3.23 -12.05 8.55
CA LEU A 81 -1.89 -11.71 8.08
C LEU A 81 -0.91 -12.83 8.35
N ARG A 82 -0.18 -13.28 7.33
CA ARG A 82 0.98 -14.16 7.49
C ARG A 82 2.22 -13.46 6.95
N GLU A 83 3.37 -13.80 7.50
CA GLU A 83 4.67 -13.44 6.96
C GLU A 83 5.32 -14.66 6.33
N ASP A 84 5.95 -14.45 5.18
CA ASP A 84 6.74 -15.43 4.44
C ASP A 84 7.91 -14.71 3.77
N SER A 85 9.14 -15.08 4.15
CA SER A 85 10.38 -14.61 3.51
C SER A 85 10.49 -13.08 3.42
N GLY A 86 10.06 -12.37 4.46
CA GLY A 86 10.04 -10.91 4.55
C GLY A 86 8.83 -10.23 3.87
N ARG A 87 7.94 -11.00 3.25
CA ARG A 87 6.69 -10.52 2.64
C ARG A 87 5.50 -10.82 3.54
N TYR A 88 4.52 -9.94 3.50
CA TYR A 88 3.32 -10.03 4.34
C TYR A 88 2.09 -10.33 3.48
N ILE A 89 1.60 -11.55 3.62
CA ILE A 89 0.52 -12.15 2.84
C ILE A 89 -0.81 -11.96 3.58
N CYS A 90 -1.79 -11.39 2.91
CA CYS A 90 -3.18 -11.40 3.35
C CYS A 90 -3.82 -12.69 2.87
N THR A 91 -4.17 -13.62 3.76
CA THR A 91 -4.71 -14.93 3.37
C THR A 91 -6.16 -14.88 2.88
N ILE A 92 -6.77 -13.69 2.88
CA ILE A 92 -8.13 -13.41 2.44
C ILE A 92 -8.15 -12.27 1.41
N HIS A 93 -7.06 -12.06 0.67
CA HIS A 93 -6.90 -10.92 -0.25
C HIS A 93 -8.11 -10.78 -1.18
N ALA A 94 -8.59 -11.88 -1.77
CA ALA A 94 -9.77 -11.88 -2.64
C ALA A 94 -11.10 -11.60 -1.90
N TYR A 95 -11.17 -11.88 -0.60
CA TYR A 95 -12.36 -11.77 0.25
C TYR A 95 -12.25 -10.66 1.31
N ARG A 96 -11.32 -9.73 1.12
CA ARG A 96 -11.11 -8.63 2.06
C ARG A 96 -12.35 -7.71 2.06
N PRO A 97 -12.71 -7.17 3.24
CA PRO A 97 -13.80 -6.19 3.35
C PRO A 97 -13.43 -4.89 2.62
N GLU A 98 -14.43 -4.07 2.32
CA GLU A 98 -14.32 -2.84 1.53
C GLU A 98 -13.24 -1.87 2.06
N PHE A 99 -13.25 -1.55 3.35
CA PHE A 99 -12.23 -0.69 3.96
C PHE A 99 -10.78 -1.21 3.79
N CYS A 100 -10.60 -2.53 3.65
CA CYS A 100 -9.30 -3.11 3.33
C CYS A 100 -8.94 -2.97 1.85
N ARG A 101 -9.93 -2.96 0.93
CA ARG A 101 -9.73 -2.74 -0.52
C ARG A 101 -9.31 -1.31 -0.81
N GLU A 102 -9.90 -0.37 -0.08
CA GLU A 102 -9.66 1.06 -0.26
C GLU A 102 -8.32 1.52 0.32
N TYR A 103 -7.72 0.76 1.24
CA TYR A 103 -6.49 1.17 1.90
C TYR A 103 -5.29 1.22 0.94
N ILE A 104 -4.77 2.42 0.73
CA ILE A 104 -3.57 2.68 -0.09
C ILE A 104 -2.36 2.90 0.83
N CYS A 105 -1.42 1.94 0.84
CA CYS A 105 -0.21 2.04 1.66
C CYS A 105 0.93 2.79 0.95
N SER A 106 0.79 3.10 -0.33
CA SER A 106 1.78 3.77 -1.18
C SER A 106 1.04 4.65 -2.17
N ARG A 107 1.40 5.93 -2.29
CA ARG A 107 0.81 6.86 -3.27
C ARG A 107 1.55 6.89 -4.61
N MET A 108 2.82 6.49 -4.59
CA MET A 108 3.66 6.45 -5.79
C MET A 108 4.69 5.32 -5.66
N ARG A 109 5.10 4.72 -6.79
CA ARG A 109 6.38 4.01 -6.93
C ARG A 109 7.30 4.78 -7.86
N VAL A 110 8.58 4.77 -7.52
CA VAL A 110 9.67 5.29 -8.34
C VAL A 110 10.42 4.11 -8.91
N LEU A 111 10.56 4.04 -10.23
CA LEU A 111 11.25 2.98 -10.94
C LEU A 111 12.58 3.48 -11.51
N LYS A 112 13.55 2.56 -11.63
CA LYS A 112 14.84 2.80 -12.27
C LYS A 112 15.18 1.60 -13.15
N GLY A 113 15.07 1.79 -14.47
CA GLY A 113 15.25 0.68 -15.42
C GLY A 113 14.23 -0.44 -15.23
N GLY A 114 12.97 -0.09 -14.92
CA GLY A 114 11.88 -1.04 -14.68
C GLY A 114 11.78 -1.60 -13.25
N GLU A 115 12.84 -1.52 -12.44
CA GLU A 115 12.85 -2.02 -11.07
C GLU A 115 12.42 -0.96 -10.06
N ILE A 116 11.78 -1.38 -8.95
CA ILE A 116 11.34 -0.46 -7.89
C ILE A 116 12.57 0.10 -7.16
N ALA A 117 12.81 1.40 -7.32
CA ALA A 117 13.86 2.14 -6.63
C ALA A 117 13.35 2.78 -5.33
N GLY A 118 12.07 3.17 -5.28
CA GLY A 118 11.49 3.80 -4.10
C GLY A 118 9.96 3.79 -4.10
N GLU A 119 9.39 4.11 -2.94
CA GLU A 119 7.95 4.16 -2.73
C GLU A 119 7.57 5.38 -1.89
N LEU A 120 6.58 6.15 -2.34
CA LEU A 120 6.02 7.25 -1.57
C LEU A 120 4.99 6.72 -0.58
N LYS A 121 5.27 6.88 0.71
CA LYS A 121 4.46 6.43 1.83
C LYS A 121 3.84 7.63 2.53
N GLY A 122 2.61 7.47 3.02
CA GLY A 122 1.89 8.55 3.68
C GLY A 122 1.73 9.76 2.74
N ARG A 123 1.84 10.97 3.29
CA ARG A 123 1.65 12.19 2.50
C ARG A 123 2.85 12.51 1.60
N ARG A 124 4.07 12.56 2.17
CA ARG A 124 5.30 13.01 1.47
C ARG A 124 6.57 12.26 1.93
N THR A 125 6.45 11.05 2.45
CA THR A 125 7.62 10.31 2.97
C THR A 125 8.11 9.29 1.95
N LEU A 126 9.31 9.50 1.40
CA LEU A 126 9.94 8.51 0.53
C LEU A 126 10.55 7.36 1.36
N LYS A 127 10.33 6.13 0.90
CA LYS A 127 11.12 4.96 1.30
C LYS A 127 11.93 4.48 0.10
N THR A 128 13.24 4.52 0.21
CA THR A 128 14.17 4.09 -0.82
C THR A 128 15.44 3.51 -0.20
N GLY A 129 16.07 2.57 -0.91
CA GLY A 129 17.47 2.18 -0.68
C GLY A 129 18.45 2.83 -1.67
N ASP A 130 17.94 3.45 -2.74
CA ASP A 130 18.74 4.18 -3.73
C ASP A 130 19.20 5.51 -3.14
N LYS A 131 20.51 5.63 -2.92
CA LYS A 131 21.17 6.83 -2.35
C LYS A 131 21.06 8.07 -3.25
N LYS A 132 21.03 7.91 -4.57
CA LYS A 132 20.85 9.04 -5.50
C LYS A 132 19.42 9.56 -5.38
N LEU A 133 18.45 8.64 -5.38
CA LEU A 133 17.04 8.98 -5.21
C LEU A 133 16.78 9.66 -3.86
N GLN A 134 17.39 9.16 -2.78
CA GLN A 134 17.27 9.77 -1.46
C GLN A 134 17.80 11.21 -1.44
N ARG A 135 18.97 11.47 -2.05
CA ARG A 135 19.54 12.83 -2.12
C ARG A 135 18.65 13.80 -2.88
N ILE A 136 18.17 13.40 -4.07
CA ILE A 136 17.23 14.23 -4.85
C ILE A 136 15.98 14.53 -4.03
N TRP A 137 15.48 13.53 -3.29
CA TRP A 137 14.33 13.72 -2.44
C TRP A 137 14.57 14.78 -1.37
N ASP A 138 15.65 14.63 -0.59
CA ASP A 138 15.97 15.49 0.54
C ASP A 138 16.33 16.91 0.08
N ASP A 139 17.06 17.04 -1.03
CA ASP A 139 17.59 18.32 -1.50
C ASP A 139 16.58 19.12 -2.35
N GLU A 140 15.73 18.44 -3.15
CA GLU A 140 14.89 19.09 -4.16
C GLU A 140 13.37 18.93 -3.94
N ILE A 141 12.91 17.84 -3.32
CA ILE A 141 11.47 17.50 -3.25
C ILE A 141 10.87 17.76 -1.87
N GLU A 142 11.55 17.34 -0.80
CA GLU A 142 11.12 17.55 0.58
C GLU A 142 10.95 19.04 0.94
N PRO A 143 11.84 19.96 0.49
CA PRO A 143 11.68 21.39 0.77
C PRO A 143 10.53 22.07 0.02
N LEU A 144 9.90 21.42 -0.97
CA LEU A 144 8.84 22.03 -1.78
C LEU A 144 7.60 22.35 -0.94
N SER A 145 7.34 23.64 -0.78
CA SER A 145 6.12 24.16 -0.17
C SER A 145 5.05 24.46 -1.21
N LEU A 146 4.57 23.41 -1.89
CA LEU A 146 3.52 23.50 -2.90
C LEU A 146 2.20 22.82 -2.43
N PRO A 147 1.02 23.24 -2.95
CA PRO A 147 -0.22 22.48 -2.84
C PRO A 147 -0.06 21.05 -3.37
N ASP A 148 -0.89 20.11 -2.92
CA ASP A 148 -0.66 18.68 -3.19
C ASP A 148 -0.61 18.36 -4.69
N PHE A 149 -1.51 18.89 -5.54
CA PHE A 149 -1.47 18.64 -6.99
C PHE A 149 -0.21 19.19 -7.67
N ASP A 150 0.17 20.44 -7.34
CA ASP A 150 1.37 21.07 -7.89
C ASP A 150 2.64 20.38 -7.39
N TRP A 151 2.63 19.92 -6.14
CA TRP A 151 3.71 19.14 -5.56
C TRP A 151 3.88 17.78 -6.24
N GLU A 152 2.79 17.06 -6.54
CA GLU A 152 2.86 15.80 -7.30
C GLU A 152 3.43 16.02 -8.71
N THR A 153 2.96 17.08 -9.38
CA THR A 153 3.43 17.45 -10.72
C THR A 153 4.90 17.80 -10.73
N GLU A 154 5.35 18.62 -9.77
CA GLU A 154 6.75 19.01 -9.67
C GLU A 154 7.65 17.85 -9.23
N THR A 155 7.18 17.01 -8.31
CA THR A 155 7.85 15.76 -7.92
C THR A 155 8.07 14.86 -9.12
N ASN A 156 7.04 14.67 -9.96
CA ASN A 156 7.15 13.89 -11.19
C ASN A 156 8.22 14.50 -12.12
N ARG A 157 8.19 15.81 -12.34
CA ARG A 157 9.14 16.52 -13.22
C ARG A 157 10.59 16.37 -12.73
N ILE A 158 10.84 16.52 -11.43
CA ILE A 158 12.19 16.39 -10.85
C ILE A 158 12.70 14.95 -11.03
N LEU A 159 11.88 13.96 -10.68
CA LEU A 159 12.28 12.55 -10.74
C LEU A 159 12.49 12.06 -12.19
N THR A 160 11.61 12.45 -13.12
CA THR A 160 11.77 12.10 -14.54
C THR A 160 13.00 12.78 -15.14
N GLY A 161 13.25 14.05 -14.82
CA GLY A 161 14.48 14.75 -15.20
C GLY A 161 15.76 14.10 -14.68
N ALA A 162 15.69 13.42 -13.53
CA ALA A 162 16.81 12.69 -12.95
C ALA A 162 17.00 11.25 -13.48
N GLY A 163 16.14 10.81 -14.41
CA GLY A 163 16.19 9.49 -15.05
C GLY A 163 15.42 8.39 -14.32
N TYR A 164 14.46 8.76 -13.46
CA TYR A 164 13.53 7.82 -12.85
C TYR A 164 12.18 7.84 -13.58
N GLU A 165 11.40 6.77 -13.43
CA GLU A 165 9.99 6.78 -13.82
C GLU A 165 9.14 6.85 -12.56
N THR A 166 8.01 7.57 -12.62
CA THR A 166 7.05 7.59 -11.51
C THR A 166 5.73 6.97 -11.94
N VAL A 167 5.12 6.20 -11.04
CA VAL A 167 3.79 5.62 -11.20
C VAL A 167 2.97 6.04 -9.98
N TRP A 168 1.94 6.84 -10.21
CA TRP A 168 1.07 7.37 -9.18
C TRP A 168 -0.15 6.48 -9.01
N TYR A 169 -0.51 6.21 -7.76
CA TYR A 169 -1.69 5.42 -7.45
C TYR A 169 -2.88 6.31 -7.16
N ARG A 170 -3.95 6.12 -7.94
CA ARG A 170 -5.26 6.72 -7.70
C ARG A 170 -6.23 5.64 -7.22
N GLN A 171 -7.20 6.04 -6.41
CA GLN A 171 -8.39 5.22 -6.21
C GLN A 171 -9.24 5.30 -7.48
N GLN A 172 -9.82 4.18 -7.93
CA GLN A 172 -10.92 4.27 -8.87
C GLN A 172 -12.08 4.91 -8.11
N GLU A 173 -12.54 6.05 -8.58
CA GLU A 173 -13.89 6.52 -8.26
C GLU A 173 -14.83 5.67 -9.12
N ASP A 174 -15.65 4.83 -8.47
CA ASP A 174 -16.73 4.09 -9.11
C ASP A 174 -17.90 5.03 -9.48
#